data_AF-A0A6N2L1N0-F1
#
_entry.id   AF-A0A6N2L1N0-F1
#
_cell.length_a   1.000
_cell.length_b   1.000
_cell.length_c   1.000
_cell.angle_alpha   90.00
_cell.angle_beta   90.00
_cell.angle_gamma   90.00
#
_symmetry.space_group_name_H-M   'P 1'
#
loop_
_entity.id
_entity.type
_entity.pdbx_description
1 polymer ?
#
loop_
_entity_poly.entity_id
_entity_poly.type
_entity_poly.pdbx_seq_one_letter_code
_entity_poly.pdbx_strand_id
1 'polypeptide(L)'
;MSTQSRLVISSSDSNNLMETVLCSDAICTDVPTDDVRVGDTVLVLPGETIPVDGRVLAGRSVVDESMLTGESLPVFKEEGLKVSAGTINWDGPLRIEALSTGSNSTISRIIRMVEDAQGNEAPIQRLADSIAGPFVYSVMTISAVTFAFWYFIGSHVFPDVLLNDIAGPDGDPLLLSLKLSVDVLVVSCPCALGLATPTAILVGTSLGAKQGLLIRGGDVLERLASINYVALDKEPLLKENLLFLL
;
A
#
# COMPACT_ATOMS: atom_id res chain seq x y z
N MET A 1 5.40 -16.75 12.95
CA MET A 1 5.02 -18.15 13.21
C MET A 1 6.16 -19.01 12.69
N SER A 2 6.70 -19.91 13.51
CA SER A 2 7.81 -20.79 13.10
C SER A 2 7.26 -21.86 12.14
N THR A 3 7.32 -21.60 10.84
CA THR A 3 6.85 -22.54 9.81
C THR A 3 7.90 -23.64 9.64
N GLN A 4 7.72 -24.74 10.37
CA GLN A 4 8.53 -25.96 10.19
C GLN A 4 7.88 -26.81 9.10
N SER A 5 8.70 -27.26 8.15
CA SER A 5 8.32 -28.13 7.04
C SER A 5 8.92 -29.51 7.26
N ARG A 6 8.13 -30.58 7.10
CA ARG A 6 8.64 -31.94 7.21
C ARG A 6 9.14 -32.44 5.86
N LEU A 7 10.46 -32.43 5.68
CA LEU A 7 11.10 -32.90 4.45
C LEU A 7 11.29 -34.42 4.52
N VAL A 8 10.84 -35.10 3.47
CA VAL A 8 10.99 -36.55 3.30
C VAL A 8 12.18 -36.80 2.40
N ILE A 9 13.27 -37.31 2.97
CA ILE A 9 14.43 -37.74 2.20
C ILE A 9 14.20 -39.20 1.81
N SER A 10 13.83 -39.47 0.56
CA SER A 10 13.84 -40.85 0.05
C SER A 10 15.19 -41.16 -0.57
N SER A 11 15.88 -42.19 -0.08
CA SER A 11 16.95 -42.84 -0.83
C SER A 11 16.33 -43.43 -2.10
N SER A 12 16.92 -43.12 -3.25
CA SER A 12 16.55 -43.63 -4.56
C SER A 12 16.47 -45.16 -4.57
N ASP A 13 15.26 -45.71 -4.50
CA ASP A 13 14.78 -46.82 -5.34
C ASP A 13 13.34 -47.26 -5.03
N SER A 14 12.70 -47.74 -6.10
CA SER A 14 11.52 -48.63 -6.16
C SER A 14 10.09 -48.06 -6.12
N ASN A 15 9.49 -48.08 -7.32
CA ASN A 15 8.07 -48.30 -7.59
C ASN A 15 7.46 -49.36 -6.65
N ASN A 16 6.51 -48.96 -5.80
CA ASN A 16 5.37 -49.83 -5.53
C ASN A 16 4.16 -49.02 -5.06
N LEU A 17 3.04 -49.23 -5.76
CA LEU A 17 1.77 -48.59 -5.50
C LEU A 17 1.03 -49.31 -4.36
N MET A 18 0.38 -48.49 -3.52
CA MET A 18 -0.71 -48.82 -2.57
C MET A 18 -0.37 -49.15 -1.10
N GLU A 19 0.88 -49.19 -0.64
CA GLU A 19 1.18 -49.39 0.80
C GLU A 19 2.11 -48.32 1.41
N THR A 20 2.30 -47.22 0.68
CA THR A 20 3.47 -46.36 0.85
C THR A 20 3.08 -44.92 1.11
N VAL A 21 2.28 -44.64 2.14
CA VAL A 21 2.13 -43.25 2.63
C VAL A 21 2.96 -43.02 3.90
N LEU A 22 3.10 -44.06 4.72
CA LEU A 22 4.02 -44.14 5.87
C LEU A 22 5.12 -45.18 5.56
N CYS A 23 6.04 -44.90 4.63
CA CYS A 23 7.09 -45.88 4.35
C CYS A 23 8.12 -45.90 5.48
N SER A 24 8.34 -47.10 6.01
CA SER A 24 9.17 -47.49 7.16
C SER A 24 10.66 -47.10 7.08
N ASP A 25 11.15 -46.64 5.93
CA ASP A 25 12.57 -46.34 5.67
C ASP A 25 12.85 -44.90 5.23
N ALA A 26 11.83 -44.03 5.18
CA ALA A 26 12.02 -42.63 4.81
C ALA A 26 12.26 -41.76 6.05
N ILE A 27 13.47 -41.19 6.17
CA ILE A 27 13.81 -40.28 7.26
C ILE A 27 13.08 -38.95 7.01
N CYS A 28 12.09 -38.67 7.86
CA CYS A 28 11.41 -37.38 7.89
C CYS A 28 12.20 -36.44 8.80
N THR A 29 12.70 -35.34 8.26
CA THR A 29 13.40 -34.31 9.04
C THR A 29 12.59 -33.03 9.00
N ASP A 30 12.31 -32.46 10.17
CA ASP A 30 11.69 -31.14 10.27
C ASP A 30 12.75 -30.08 9.97
N VAL A 31 12.58 -29.37 8.85
CA VAL A 31 13.44 -28.29 8.37
C VAL A 31 12.67 -26.96 8.34
N PRO A 32 13.34 -25.82 8.50
CA PRO A 32 12.71 -24.52 8.25
C PRO A 32 12.14 -24.46 6.82
N THR A 33 10.99 -23.81 6.64
CA THR A 33 10.36 -23.68 5.32
C THR A 33 11.26 -22.96 4.30
N ASP A 34 12.16 -22.09 4.77
CA ASP A 34 13.12 -21.36 3.94
C ASP A 34 14.23 -22.25 3.36
N ASP A 35 14.50 -23.41 3.97
CA ASP A 35 15.53 -24.34 3.52
C ASP A 35 15.02 -25.35 2.47
N VAL A 36 13.71 -25.34 2.19
CA VAL A 36 13.09 -26.20 1.18
C VAL A 36 13.45 -25.70 -0.22
N ARG A 37 13.96 -26.61 -1.06
CA ARG A 37 14.33 -26.33 -2.45
C ARG A 37 13.33 -26.93 -3.43
N VAL A 38 13.31 -26.37 -4.64
CA VAL A 38 12.51 -26.91 -5.74
C VAL A 38 12.97 -28.35 -6.05
N GLY A 39 12.01 -29.27 -6.14
CA GLY A 39 12.25 -30.70 -6.30
C GLY A 39 12.28 -31.50 -4.99
N ASP A 40 12.29 -30.85 -3.83
CA ASP A 40 12.21 -31.56 -2.54
C ASP A 40 10.81 -32.14 -2.32
N THR A 41 10.75 -33.29 -1.66
CA THR A 41 9.48 -33.92 -1.28
C THR A 41 9.12 -33.55 0.16
N VAL A 42 7.94 -32.97 0.34
CA VAL A 42 7.42 -32.54 1.64
C VAL A 42 6.19 -33.39 1.99
N LEU A 43 6.12 -33.86 3.24
CA LEU A 43 4.95 -34.53 3.78
C LEU A 43 4.10 -33.50 4.53
N VAL A 44 2.84 -33.38 4.13
CA VAL A 44 1.84 -32.52 4.79
C VAL A 44 0.79 -33.41 5.43
N LEU A 45 0.63 -33.30 6.74
CA LEU A 45 -0.36 -34.07 7.49
C LEU A 45 -1.75 -33.40 7.45
N PRO A 46 -2.83 -34.14 7.79
CA PRO A 46 -4.14 -33.54 7.98
C PRO A 46 -4.09 -32.45 9.06
N GLY A 47 -4.70 -31.29 8.77
CA GLY A 47 -4.71 -30.09 9.61
C GLY A 47 -3.49 -29.17 9.43
N GLU A 48 -2.48 -29.56 8.66
CA GLU A 48 -1.29 -28.72 8.43
C GLU A 48 -1.47 -27.76 7.25
N THR A 49 -0.83 -26.60 7.35
CA THR A 49 -0.73 -25.64 6.26
C THR A 49 0.33 -26.12 5.26
N ILE A 50 0.00 -26.08 3.99
CA ILE A 50 0.92 -26.41 2.91
C ILE A 50 2.01 -25.33 2.86
N PRO A 51 3.30 -25.67 3.09
CA PRO A 51 4.35 -24.67 3.29
C PRO A 51 4.85 -24.06 1.97
N VAL A 52 4.75 -24.78 0.85
CA VAL A 52 5.28 -24.37 -0.47
C VAL A 52 4.31 -24.74 -1.59
N ASP A 53 4.38 -24.01 -2.71
CA ASP A 53 3.61 -24.35 -3.90
C ASP A 53 4.20 -25.63 -4.50
N GLY A 54 3.36 -26.60 -4.82
CA GLY A 54 3.82 -27.94 -5.18
C GLY A 54 2.87 -28.74 -6.04
N ARG A 55 3.31 -29.96 -6.39
CA ARG A 55 2.49 -30.97 -7.05
C ARG A 55 2.34 -32.19 -6.15
N VAL A 56 1.13 -32.72 -6.03
CA VAL A 56 0.89 -33.95 -5.27
C VAL A 56 1.57 -35.12 -5.98
N LEU A 57 2.49 -35.78 -5.28
CA LEU A 57 3.16 -37.02 -5.70
C LEU A 57 2.41 -38.25 -5.21
N ALA A 58 1.82 -38.20 -4.02
CA ALA A 58 1.08 -39.33 -3.46
C ALA A 58 0.09 -38.86 -2.39
N GLY A 59 -1.01 -39.59 -2.25
CA GLY A 59 -2.09 -39.29 -1.31
C GLY A 59 -3.32 -38.68 -1.99
N ARG A 60 -4.43 -38.70 -1.28
CA ARG A 60 -5.70 -38.06 -1.68
C ARG A 60 -6.20 -37.30 -0.47
N SER A 61 -6.51 -36.03 -0.66
CA SER A 61 -7.02 -35.20 0.42
C SER A 61 -7.82 -34.04 -0.14
N VAL A 62 -8.54 -33.40 0.77
CA VAL A 62 -9.30 -32.19 0.54
C VAL A 62 -8.47 -31.00 1.04
N VAL A 63 -8.29 -29.99 0.18
CA VAL A 63 -7.51 -28.78 0.50
C VAL A 63 -8.43 -27.58 0.51
N ASP A 64 -8.36 -26.79 1.57
CA ASP A 64 -9.07 -25.53 1.70
C ASP A 64 -8.23 -24.40 1.09
N GLU A 65 -8.69 -23.91 -0.06
CA GLU A 65 -8.09 -22.81 -0.81
C GLU A 65 -8.81 -21.47 -0.58
N SER A 66 -9.72 -21.38 0.40
CA SER A 66 -10.55 -20.19 0.65
C SER A 66 -9.73 -18.92 0.90
N MET A 67 -8.59 -19.04 1.59
CA MET A 67 -7.66 -17.92 1.85
C MET A 67 -7.03 -17.33 0.59
N LEU A 68 -6.95 -18.08 -0.51
CA LEU A 68 -6.33 -17.63 -1.77
C LEU A 68 -7.35 -17.37 -2.88
N THR A 69 -8.39 -18.20 -2.97
CA THR A 69 -9.36 -18.18 -4.07
C THR A 69 -10.67 -17.51 -3.70
N GLY A 70 -10.99 -17.38 -2.41
CA GLY A 70 -12.30 -16.93 -1.94
C GLY A 70 -13.38 -18.02 -1.96
N GLU A 71 -13.14 -19.14 -2.65
CA GLU A 71 -14.10 -20.23 -2.74
C GLU A 71 -14.21 -20.97 -1.40
N SER A 72 -15.43 -21.04 -0.86
CA SER A 72 -15.68 -21.66 0.46
C SER A 72 -15.73 -23.19 0.41
N LEU A 73 -15.76 -23.78 -0.78
CA LEU A 73 -15.82 -25.23 -0.96
C LEU A 73 -14.40 -25.79 -1.07
N PRO A 74 -14.00 -26.68 -0.17
CA PRO A 74 -12.70 -27.31 -0.24
C PRO A 74 -12.53 -28.12 -1.54
N VAL A 75 -11.35 -28.05 -2.15
CA VAL A 75 -11.05 -28.66 -3.44
C VAL A 75 -10.38 -30.01 -3.24
N PHE A 76 -10.85 -31.03 -3.94
CA PHE A 76 -10.25 -32.36 -3.89
C PHE A 76 -8.92 -32.39 -4.66
N LYS A 77 -7.86 -32.91 -4.03
CA LYS A 77 -6.52 -33.02 -4.62
C LYS A 77 -6.07 -34.49 -4.64
N GLU A 78 -5.61 -34.90 -5.82
CA GLU A 78 -5.07 -36.23 -6.14
C GLU A 78 -3.68 -36.09 -6.76
N GLU A 79 -3.00 -37.23 -6.90
CA GLU A 79 -1.71 -37.34 -7.57
C GLU A 79 -1.70 -36.61 -8.94
N GLY A 80 -0.66 -35.80 -9.15
CA GLY A 80 -0.49 -34.98 -10.35
C GLY A 80 -1.13 -33.58 -10.29
N LEU A 81 -2.04 -33.31 -9.34
CA LEU A 81 -2.64 -31.98 -9.18
C LEU A 81 -1.73 -31.02 -8.42
N LYS A 82 -1.91 -29.72 -8.65
CA LYS A 82 -1.16 -28.65 -7.98
C LYS A 82 -1.82 -28.24 -6.68
N VAL A 83 -0.98 -27.89 -5.71
CA VAL A 83 -1.36 -27.32 -4.43
C VAL A 83 -0.63 -26.00 -4.20
N SER A 84 -1.29 -25.07 -3.52
CA SER A 84 -0.78 -23.73 -3.29
C SER A 84 -0.30 -23.54 -1.85
N ALA A 85 0.79 -22.79 -1.66
CA ALA A 85 1.32 -22.44 -0.35
C ALA A 85 0.30 -21.61 0.45
N GLY A 86 0.16 -21.89 1.74
CA GLY A 86 -0.76 -21.19 2.63
C GLY A 86 -2.18 -21.78 2.68
N THR A 87 -2.47 -22.81 1.88
CA THR A 87 -3.72 -23.57 1.95
C THR A 87 -3.67 -24.63 3.04
N ILE A 88 -4.82 -25.08 3.53
CA ILE A 88 -4.90 -26.04 4.66
C ILE A 88 -5.30 -27.42 4.13
N ASN A 89 -4.55 -28.44 4.49
CA ASN A 89 -4.88 -29.83 4.20
C ASN A 89 -5.85 -30.38 5.26
N TRP A 90 -6.97 -31.02 4.89
CA TRP A 90 -8.00 -31.42 5.86
C TRP A 90 -8.10 -32.93 6.13
N ASP A 91 -8.12 -33.77 5.10
CA ASP A 91 -8.67 -35.13 5.21
C ASP A 91 -7.57 -36.21 5.35
N GLY A 92 -6.55 -36.17 4.48
CA GLY A 92 -5.52 -37.20 4.38
C GLY A 92 -4.10 -36.65 4.24
N PRO A 93 -3.07 -37.41 4.63
CA PRO A 93 -1.68 -37.01 4.42
C PRO A 93 -1.37 -36.92 2.92
N LEU A 94 -0.68 -35.84 2.53
CA LEU A 94 -0.25 -35.59 1.16
C LEU A 94 1.28 -35.55 1.09
N ARG A 95 1.87 -36.21 0.09
CA ARG A 95 3.24 -35.92 -0.33
C ARG A 95 3.23 -35.00 -1.52
N ILE A 96 3.99 -33.93 -1.42
CA ILE A 96 4.06 -32.91 -2.45
C ILE A 96 5.51 -32.70 -2.87
N GLU A 97 5.73 -32.51 -4.16
CA GLU A 97 6.99 -32.04 -4.71
C GLU A 97 6.97 -30.51 -4.75
N ALA A 98 7.98 -29.86 -4.17
CA ALA A 98 8.10 -28.40 -4.19
C ALA A 98 8.35 -27.88 -5.62
N LEU A 99 7.41 -27.09 -6.16
CA LEU A 99 7.54 -26.44 -7.47
C LEU A 99 8.10 -25.02 -7.35
N SER A 100 7.69 -24.28 -6.33
CA SER A 100 8.26 -22.97 -6.00
C SER A 100 8.27 -22.71 -4.50
N THR A 101 9.38 -22.18 -4.00
CA THR A 101 9.62 -21.97 -2.57
C THR A 101 9.82 -20.49 -2.24
N GLY A 102 9.52 -20.12 -0.98
CA GLY A 102 9.77 -18.78 -0.41
C GLY A 102 9.20 -17.62 -1.24
N SER A 103 10.09 -16.72 -1.66
CA SER A 103 9.77 -15.43 -2.33
C SER A 103 9.13 -15.53 -3.72
N ASN A 104 9.12 -16.73 -4.34
CA ASN A 104 8.47 -16.98 -5.63
C ASN A 104 7.10 -17.64 -5.49
N SER A 105 6.61 -17.83 -4.26
CA SER A 105 5.29 -18.39 -4.00
C SER A 105 4.15 -17.45 -4.43
N THR A 106 2.98 -18.03 -4.68
CA THR A 106 1.76 -17.28 -5.03
C THR A 106 1.44 -16.21 -3.98
N ILE A 107 1.56 -16.53 -2.68
CA ILE A 107 1.33 -15.58 -1.59
C ILE A 107 2.36 -14.44 -1.59
N SER A 108 3.63 -14.72 -1.89
CA SER A 108 4.67 -13.68 -1.97
C SER A 108 4.43 -12.72 -3.14
N ARG A 109 3.88 -13.21 -4.27
CA ARG A 109 3.45 -12.36 -5.38
C ARG A 109 2.27 -11.47 -4.97
N ILE A 110 1.31 -12.00 -4.22
CA ILE A 110 0.18 -11.21 -3.71
C ILE A 110 0.69 -10.11 -2.78
N ILE A 111 1.57 -10.44 -1.83
CA ILE A 111 2.16 -9.46 -0.91
C ILE A 111 2.89 -8.36 -1.69
N ARG A 112 3.74 -8.71 -2.66
CA ARG A 112 4.42 -7.71 -3.50
C ARG A 112 3.45 -6.85 -4.31
N MET A 113 2.41 -7.42 -4.90
CA MET A 113 1.39 -6.63 -5.61
C MET A 113 0.65 -5.68 -4.66
N VAL A 114 0.39 -6.09 -3.42
CA VAL A 114 -0.24 -5.24 -2.40
C VAL A 114 0.73 -4.15 -1.93
N GLU A 115 2.00 -4.48 -1.70
CA GLU A 115 3.04 -3.50 -1.33
C GLU A 115 3.29 -2.49 -2.46
N ASP A 116 3.38 -2.94 -3.72
CA ASP A 116 3.51 -2.08 -4.90
C ASP A 116 2.28 -1.17 -5.07
N ALA A 117 1.09 -1.66 -4.70
CA ALA A 117 -0.13 -0.86 -4.72
C ALA A 117 -0.19 0.17 -3.57
N GLN A 118 0.26 -0.21 -2.37
CA GLN A 118 0.28 0.63 -1.16
C GLN A 118 1.45 1.63 -1.15
N GLY A 119 2.51 1.39 -1.93
CA GLY A 119 3.72 2.22 -1.99
C GLY A 119 3.61 3.50 -2.81
N ASN A 120 2.44 3.79 -3.39
CA ASN A 120 2.25 5.01 -4.16
C ASN A 120 1.95 6.21 -3.24
N GLU A 121 2.83 7.23 -3.31
CA GLU A 121 2.66 8.51 -2.62
C GLU A 121 1.24 9.06 -2.74
N ALA A 122 0.73 9.61 -1.63
CA ALA A 122 -0.58 10.21 -1.58
C ALA A 122 -0.69 11.38 -2.60
N PRO A 123 -1.64 11.34 -3.55
CA PRO A 123 -1.75 12.32 -4.65
C PRO A 123 -1.96 13.76 -4.16
N ILE A 124 -2.60 13.95 -3.00
CA ILE A 124 -2.86 15.27 -2.40
C ILE A 124 -1.58 16.02 -2.01
N GLN A 125 -0.52 15.31 -1.59
CA GLN A 125 0.73 15.93 -1.18
C GLN A 125 1.44 16.57 -2.39
N ARG A 126 1.33 15.91 -3.57
CA ARG A 126 1.85 16.43 -4.84
C ARG A 126 1.08 17.65 -5.36
N LEU A 127 -0.24 17.71 -5.17
CA LEU A 127 -1.05 18.86 -5.60
C LEU A 127 -0.73 20.11 -4.79
N ALA A 128 -0.61 19.98 -3.47
CA ALA A 128 -0.21 21.08 -2.59
C ALA A 128 1.21 21.58 -2.94
N ASP A 129 2.17 20.66 -3.11
CA ASP A 129 3.55 21.00 -3.47
C ASP A 129 3.65 21.61 -4.88
N SER A 130 2.85 21.13 -5.84
CA SER A 130 2.81 21.64 -7.21
C SER A 130 2.25 23.06 -7.31
N ILE A 131 1.41 23.49 -6.37
CA ILE A 131 0.87 24.86 -6.33
C ILE A 131 1.80 25.76 -5.50
N ALA A 132 2.33 25.24 -4.39
CA ALA A 132 3.21 26.00 -3.49
C ALA A 132 4.50 26.46 -4.20
N GLY A 133 5.12 25.61 -5.02
CA GLY A 133 6.35 25.94 -5.75
C GLY A 133 6.20 27.20 -6.63
N PRO A 134 5.33 27.18 -7.67
CA PRO A 134 5.10 28.35 -8.53
C PRO A 134 4.59 29.58 -7.79
N PHE A 135 3.78 29.41 -6.74
CA PHE A 135 3.26 30.51 -5.94
C PHE A 135 4.36 31.26 -5.18
N VAL A 136 5.33 30.55 -4.61
CA VAL A 136 6.47 31.19 -3.93
C VAL A 136 7.32 31.99 -4.91
N TYR A 137 7.59 31.45 -6.11
CA TYR A 137 8.34 32.17 -7.14
C TYR A 137 7.62 33.42 -7.63
N SER A 138 6.29 33.38 -7.77
CA SER A 138 5.51 34.55 -8.21
C SER A 138 5.52 35.67 -7.17
N VAL A 139 5.31 35.33 -5.89
CA VAL A 139 5.37 36.29 -4.76
C VAL A 139 6.76 36.92 -4.65
N MET A 140 7.82 36.11 -4.75
CA MET A 140 9.20 36.62 -4.67
C MET A 140 9.51 37.57 -5.83
N THR A 141 9.02 37.27 -7.03
CA THR A 141 9.17 38.14 -8.21
C THR A 141 8.42 39.46 -8.03
N ILE A 142 7.17 39.43 -7.56
CA ILE A 142 6.36 40.64 -7.33
C ILE A 142 6.96 41.51 -6.22
N SER A 143 7.47 40.91 -5.14
CA SER A 143 8.12 41.63 -4.05
C SER A 143 9.41 42.32 -4.53
N ALA A 144 10.24 41.63 -5.33
CA ALA A 144 11.44 42.21 -5.93
C ALA A 144 11.13 43.35 -6.91
N VAL A 145 10.09 43.20 -7.73
CA VAL A 145 9.62 44.27 -8.64
C VAL A 145 9.12 45.48 -7.86
N THR A 146 8.39 45.26 -6.76
CA THR A 146 7.89 46.33 -5.88
C THR A 146 9.07 47.09 -5.24
N PHE A 147 10.07 46.36 -4.73
CA PHE A 147 11.29 46.95 -4.18
C PHE A 147 12.03 47.79 -5.22
N ALA A 148 12.26 47.25 -6.42
CA ALA A 148 12.98 47.94 -7.50
C ALA A 148 12.23 49.19 -7.98
N PHE A 149 10.91 49.11 -8.12
CA PHE A 149 10.07 50.24 -8.53
C PHE A 149 10.15 51.40 -7.53
N TRP A 150 10.01 51.12 -6.23
CA TRP A 150 10.08 52.14 -5.19
C TRP A 150 11.47 52.71 -5.00
N TYR A 151 12.52 51.89 -5.18
CA TYR A 151 13.91 52.34 -5.08
C TYR A 151 14.31 53.29 -6.23
N PHE A 152 14.00 52.92 -7.49
CA PHE A 152 14.45 53.68 -8.66
C PHE A 152 13.51 54.81 -9.10
N ILE A 153 12.20 54.61 -9.03
CA ILE A 153 11.20 55.51 -9.63
C ILE A 153 10.36 56.20 -8.54
N GLY A 154 9.99 55.48 -7.48
CA GLY A 154 9.18 56.02 -6.38
C GLY A 154 9.84 57.20 -5.67
N SER A 155 11.15 57.11 -5.43
CA SER A 155 11.97 58.17 -4.81
C SER A 155 12.09 59.44 -5.66
N HIS A 156 11.97 59.34 -6.98
CA HIS A 156 12.12 60.47 -7.90
C HIS A 156 10.80 61.15 -8.30
N VAL A 157 9.67 60.42 -8.31
CA VAL A 157 8.39 60.92 -8.85
C VAL A 157 7.42 61.38 -7.75
N PHE A 158 7.51 60.82 -6.53
CA PHE A 158 6.59 61.14 -5.44
C PHE A 158 7.31 61.42 -4.10
N PRO A 159 7.94 62.61 -3.94
CA PRO A 159 8.56 63.01 -2.67
C PRO A 159 7.54 63.16 -1.52
N ASP A 160 6.25 63.36 -1.81
CA ASP A 160 5.21 63.46 -0.79
C ASP A 160 4.94 62.13 -0.06
N VAL A 161 5.26 60.98 -0.66
CA VAL A 161 5.06 59.67 -0.03
C VAL A 161 6.16 59.37 1.00
N LEU A 162 7.31 60.04 0.90
CA LEU A 162 8.38 60.03 1.90
C LEU A 162 8.01 60.84 3.16
N LEU A 163 6.99 61.70 3.10
CA LEU A 163 6.47 62.45 4.25
C LEU A 163 5.36 61.71 5.02
N ASN A 164 4.91 60.55 4.54
CA ASN A 164 4.02 59.69 5.32
C ASN A 164 4.81 58.99 6.43
N ASP A 165 4.16 58.78 7.59
CA ASP A 165 4.66 58.14 8.82
C ASP A 165 5.29 56.75 8.59
N ILE A 166 5.12 56.19 7.39
CA ILE A 166 5.64 54.92 6.92
C ILE A 166 7.16 54.98 6.65
N ALA A 167 7.69 56.11 6.15
CA ALA A 167 9.10 56.25 5.76
C ALA A 167 10.06 56.58 6.92
N GLY A 168 9.53 57.00 8.07
CA GLY A 168 10.32 57.40 9.25
C GLY A 168 10.82 58.85 9.20
N PRO A 169 11.34 59.38 10.32
CA PRO A 169 11.67 60.82 10.47
C PRO A 169 12.78 61.33 9.54
N ASP A 170 13.62 60.44 9.00
CA ASP A 170 14.77 60.78 8.13
C ASP A 170 14.50 60.52 6.63
N GLY A 171 13.34 59.96 6.26
CA GLY A 171 12.92 59.82 4.85
C GLY A 171 13.86 58.95 4.00
N ASP A 172 14.38 57.84 4.53
CA ASP A 172 15.27 56.96 3.78
C ASP A 172 14.51 56.13 2.72
N PRO A 173 14.79 56.30 1.41
CA PRO A 173 14.10 55.56 0.34
C PRO A 173 14.27 54.04 0.43
N LEU A 174 15.39 53.60 1.00
CA LEU A 174 15.71 52.18 1.23
C LEU A 174 14.82 51.56 2.32
N LEU A 175 14.51 52.29 3.40
CA LEU A 175 13.65 51.79 4.47
C LEU A 175 12.20 51.68 4.00
N LEU A 176 11.73 52.65 3.21
CA LEU A 176 10.38 52.63 2.64
C LEU A 176 10.18 51.45 1.68
N SER A 177 11.10 51.25 0.72
CA SER A 177 10.99 50.16 -0.26
C SER A 177 11.08 48.78 0.38
N LEU A 178 11.93 48.62 1.41
CA LEU A 178 12.07 47.37 2.15
C LEU A 178 10.82 47.06 2.99
N LYS A 179 10.22 48.06 3.67
CA LYS A 179 8.95 47.88 4.40
C LYS A 179 7.82 47.43 3.47
N LEU A 180 7.66 48.09 2.32
CA LEU A 180 6.62 47.73 1.35
C LEU A 180 6.83 46.34 0.74
N SER A 181 8.09 45.98 0.45
CA SER A 181 8.45 44.65 -0.05
C SER A 181 8.14 43.54 0.98
N VAL A 182 8.44 43.78 2.27
CA VAL A 182 8.13 42.86 3.36
C VAL A 182 6.61 42.77 3.58
N ASP A 183 5.88 43.88 3.49
CA ASP A 183 4.43 43.89 3.64
C ASP A 183 3.74 43.03 2.57
N VAL A 184 4.16 43.17 1.31
CA VAL A 184 3.69 42.30 0.21
C VAL A 184 4.01 40.82 0.48
N LEU A 185 5.19 40.52 1.03
CA LEU A 185 5.59 39.16 1.38
C LEU A 185 4.71 38.58 2.49
N VAL A 186 4.43 39.35 3.54
CA VAL A 186 3.62 38.93 4.69
C VAL A 186 2.16 38.74 4.31
N VAL A 187 1.58 39.68 3.56
CA VAL A 187 0.18 39.63 3.10
C VAL A 187 -0.05 38.44 2.15
N SER A 188 0.97 38.01 1.43
CA SER A 188 0.87 36.88 0.49
C SER A 188 0.84 35.50 1.13
N CYS A 189 1.14 35.37 2.43
CA CYS A 189 1.26 34.08 3.10
C CYS A 189 -0.09 33.32 3.08
N PRO A 190 -0.21 32.17 2.41
CA PRO A 190 -1.48 31.48 2.22
C PRO A 190 -1.80 30.55 3.41
N CYS A 191 -1.87 31.10 4.63
CA CYS A 191 -2.10 30.33 5.86
C CYS A 191 -3.38 29.45 5.80
N ALA A 192 -4.41 29.90 5.07
CA ALA A 192 -5.65 29.17 4.91
C ALA A 192 -5.52 27.93 4.00
N LEU A 193 -4.60 27.95 3.03
CA LEU A 193 -4.43 26.87 2.05
C LEU A 193 -3.96 25.58 2.73
N GLY A 194 -3.03 25.68 3.69
CA GLY A 194 -2.47 24.53 4.41
C GLY A 194 -3.47 23.84 5.35
N LEU A 195 -4.53 24.53 5.78
CA LEU A 195 -5.55 23.98 6.69
C LEU A 195 -6.83 23.53 5.96
N ALA A 196 -7.08 24.01 4.75
CA ALA A 196 -8.30 23.69 4.01
C ALA A 196 -8.46 22.17 3.75
N THR A 197 -7.39 21.51 3.29
CA THR A 197 -7.39 20.09 2.98
C THR A 197 -7.60 19.18 4.21
N PRO A 198 -6.82 19.30 5.31
CA PRO A 198 -7.02 18.44 6.47
C PRO A 198 -8.37 18.66 7.15
N THR A 199 -8.89 19.90 7.15
CA THR A 199 -10.22 20.17 7.71
C THR A 199 -11.34 19.55 6.87
N ALA A 200 -11.24 19.64 5.54
CA ALA A 200 -12.20 18.99 4.64
C ALA A 200 -12.21 17.47 4.80
N ILE A 201 -11.03 16.82 4.86
CA ILE A 201 -10.91 15.37 5.06
C ILE A 201 -11.47 14.96 6.42
N LEU A 202 -11.11 15.67 7.50
CA LEU A 202 -11.56 15.34 8.85
C LEU A 202 -13.08 15.43 8.96
N VAL A 203 -13.68 16.51 8.43
CA VAL A 203 -15.13 16.69 8.43
C VAL A 203 -15.81 15.64 7.54
N GLY A 204 -15.28 15.38 6.34
CA GLY A 204 -15.81 14.38 5.41
C GLY A 204 -15.84 12.97 6.02
N THR A 205 -14.73 12.52 6.60
CA THR A 205 -14.64 11.24 7.31
C THR A 205 -15.58 11.19 8.50
N SER A 206 -15.72 12.28 9.25
CA SER A 206 -16.64 12.33 10.40
C SER A 206 -18.12 12.22 9.99
N LEU A 207 -18.51 12.77 8.83
CA LEU A 207 -19.86 12.63 8.28
C LEU A 207 -20.08 11.21 7.73
N GLY A 208 -19.11 10.66 7.02
CA GLY A 208 -19.17 9.28 6.51
C GLY A 208 -19.33 8.26 7.63
N ALA A 209 -18.59 8.42 8.73
CA ALA A 209 -18.70 7.56 9.91
C ALA A 209 -20.12 7.58 10.52
N LYS A 210 -20.80 8.73 10.52
CA LYS A 210 -22.20 8.83 10.99
C LYS A 210 -23.20 8.09 10.07
N GLN A 211 -22.81 7.83 8.83
CA GLN A 211 -23.60 7.08 7.85
C GLN A 211 -23.18 5.61 7.74
N GLY A 212 -22.28 5.13 8.61
CA GLY A 212 -21.79 3.75 8.59
C GLY A 212 -20.68 3.48 7.57
N LEU A 213 -20.12 4.53 6.94
CA LEU A 213 -18.97 4.43 6.04
C LEU A 213 -17.67 4.61 6.82
N LEU A 214 -16.88 3.53 6.94
CA LEU A 214 -15.57 3.58 7.58
C LEU A 214 -14.49 3.85 6.54
N ILE A 215 -14.12 5.12 6.38
CA ILE A 215 -13.05 5.56 5.47
C ILE A 215 -11.72 5.52 6.23
N ARG A 216 -10.76 4.73 5.76
CA ARG A 216 -9.41 4.66 6.32
C ARG A 216 -8.42 5.35 5.38
N GLY A 217 -7.96 6.54 5.77
CA GLY A 217 -7.04 7.35 4.99
C GLY A 217 -7.73 8.51 4.26
N GLY A 218 -7.02 9.64 4.13
CA GLY A 218 -7.53 10.83 3.42
C GLY A 218 -7.44 10.71 1.91
N ASP A 219 -6.48 9.92 1.42
CA ASP A 219 -6.25 9.58 0.03
C ASP A 219 -7.38 8.72 -0.56
N VAL A 220 -7.97 7.82 0.24
CA VAL A 220 -9.11 7.01 -0.17
C VAL A 220 -10.33 7.89 -0.48
N LEU A 221 -10.59 8.91 0.34
CA LEU A 221 -11.72 9.83 0.15
C LEU A 221 -11.60 10.62 -1.15
N GLU A 222 -10.38 11.02 -1.51
CA GLU A 222 -10.09 11.73 -2.76
C GLU A 222 -10.19 10.80 -3.98
N ARG A 223 -9.61 9.60 -3.90
CA ARG A 223 -9.71 8.60 -4.98
C ARG A 223 -11.17 8.22 -5.23
N LEU A 224 -11.97 8.08 -4.18
CA LEU A 224 -13.40 7.77 -4.27
C LEU A 224 -14.18 8.86 -5.02
N ALA A 225 -13.77 10.13 -4.95
CA ALA A 225 -14.36 11.20 -5.75
C ALA A 225 -14.07 11.07 -7.26
N SER A 226 -12.98 10.38 -7.63
CA SER A 226 -12.54 10.17 -9.02
C SER A 226 -12.93 8.81 -9.61
N ILE A 227 -13.52 7.91 -8.82
CA ILE A 227 -13.88 6.56 -9.28
C ILE A 227 -15.11 6.59 -10.19
N ASN A 228 -15.00 6.00 -11.37
CA ASN A 228 -16.10 5.84 -12.32
C ASN A 228 -16.67 4.42 -12.36
N TYR A 229 -15.89 3.43 -11.90
CA TYR A 229 -16.23 2.01 -12.00
C TYR A 229 -16.09 1.35 -10.64
N VAL A 230 -17.10 0.60 -10.23
CA VAL A 230 -17.09 -0.20 -9.01
C VAL A 230 -17.20 -1.66 -9.43
N ALA A 231 -16.16 -2.44 -9.13
CA ALA A 231 -16.20 -3.89 -9.25
C ALA A 231 -16.59 -4.47 -7.89
N LEU A 232 -17.66 -5.28 -7.86
CA LEU A 232 -18.14 -5.91 -6.64
C LEU A 232 -17.77 -7.39 -6.70
N ASP A 233 -17.11 -7.89 -5.66
CA ASP A 233 -16.84 -9.31 -5.49
C ASP A 233 -18.14 -10.04 -5.10
N LYS A 234 -18.35 -11.22 -5.70
CA LYS A 234 -19.63 -11.91 -5.73
C LYS A 234 -19.92 -12.72 -4.47
N GLU A 235 -18.90 -13.14 -3.72
CA GLU A 235 -19.02 -14.32 -2.85
C GLU A 235 -19.48 -14.02 -1.40
N PRO A 236 -19.00 -12.96 -0.71
CA PRO A 236 -19.58 -12.57 0.59
C PRO A 236 -20.55 -11.38 0.52
N LEU A 237 -20.38 -10.44 -0.42
CA LEU A 237 -21.05 -9.13 -0.39
C LEU A 237 -22.57 -9.18 -0.63
N LEU A 238 -23.07 -10.25 -1.25
CA LEU A 238 -24.50 -10.40 -1.59
C LEU A 238 -25.32 -11.09 -0.49
N LYS A 239 -24.69 -11.65 0.55
CA LYS A 239 -25.39 -12.37 1.61
C LYS A 239 -25.64 -11.53 2.87
N GLU A 240 -24.79 -10.56 3.15
CA GLU A 240 -24.91 -9.70 4.32
C GLU A 240 -24.76 -8.25 3.87
N ASN A 241 -25.71 -7.38 4.25
CA ASN A 241 -25.77 -5.95 3.90
C ASN A 241 -24.61 -5.13 4.50
N LEU A 242 -23.35 -5.50 4.27
CA LEU A 242 -22.16 -4.78 4.67
C LEU A 242 -21.27 -4.51 3.46
N LEU A 243 -21.27 -3.24 3.04
CA LEU A 243 -20.40 -2.76 1.98
C LEU A 243 -19.04 -2.39 2.61
N PHE A 244 -18.04 -3.25 2.45
CA PHE A 244 -16.65 -2.90 2.71
C PHE A 244 -16.04 -2.36 1.42
N LEU A 245 -15.89 -1.04 1.32
CA LEU A 245 -14.98 -0.40 0.36
C LEU A 245 -13.61 -0.32 1.03
N LEU A 246 -12.67 -1.15 0.57
CA LEU A 246 -11.25 -1.05 0.91
C LEU A 246 -10.58 0.07 0.11
#